data_AF-A0A7S1C5X8-F1
#
_entry.id   AF-A0A7S1C5X8-F1
#
_cell.length_a   1.000
_cell.length_b   1.000
_cell.length_c   1.000
_cell.angle_alpha   90.00
_cell.angle_beta   90.00
_cell.angle_gamma   90.00
#
_symmetry.space_group_name_H-M   'P 1'
#
loop_
_entity.id
_entity.type
_entity.pdbx_description
1 polymer ?
#
loop_
_entity_poly.entity_id
_entity_poly.type
_entity_poly.pdbx_seq_one_letter_code
_entity_poly.pdbx_strand_id
1 'polypeptide(L)'
;MAGDPGVPTYCLHSNEVPTVVALDFPGSVTAAPSVTHGDGDGTVPLKSLELCNKFPSADGGKVLPGVKHKELVTAAEALEVILCVVKNGDAASC
;
A
#
# COMPACT_ATOMS: atom_id res chain seq x y z
N MET A 1 -7.69 -14.22 13.44
CA MET A 1 -8.74 -13.25 13.04
C MET A 1 -9.09 -13.54 11.58
N ALA A 2 -10.35 -13.45 11.16
CA ALA A 2 -10.69 -13.73 9.76
C ALA A 2 -10.01 -12.71 8.84
N GLY A 3 -9.08 -13.17 7.98
CA GLY A 3 -8.32 -12.33 7.04
C GLY A 3 -6.80 -12.41 7.16
N ASP A 4 -6.25 -12.95 8.25
CA ASP A 4 -4.82 -13.22 8.39
C ASP A 4 -4.42 -14.46 7.54
N PRO A 5 -3.37 -14.38 6.68
CA PRO A 5 -2.93 -15.50 5.85
C PRO A 5 -2.26 -16.65 6.62
N GLY A 6 -1.87 -16.46 7.89
CA GLY A 6 -1.27 -17.51 8.73
C GLY A 6 0.17 -17.89 8.36
N VAL A 7 0.85 -17.04 7.58
CA VAL A 7 2.26 -17.18 7.17
C VAL A 7 2.98 -15.85 7.34
N PRO A 8 4.31 -15.82 7.54
CA PRO A 8 5.07 -14.58 7.64
C PRO A 8 4.73 -13.61 6.49
N THR A 9 4.25 -12.42 6.85
CA THR A 9 3.73 -11.43 5.90
C THR A 9 4.49 -10.12 6.05
N TYR A 10 5.08 -9.63 4.97
CA TYR A 10 5.80 -8.35 4.94
C TYR A 10 4.98 -7.31 4.20
N CYS A 11 4.57 -6.26 4.91
CA CYS A 11 3.70 -5.21 4.39
C CYS A 11 4.51 -4.13 3.65
N LEU A 12 4.50 -4.16 2.32
CA LEU A 12 5.17 -3.16 1.48
C LEU A 12 4.12 -2.30 0.77
N HIS A 13 4.06 -1.01 1.11
CA HIS A 13 3.12 -0.07 0.47
C HIS A 13 3.68 1.35 0.43
N SER A 14 2.98 2.25 -0.27
CA SER A 14 3.31 3.67 -0.36
C SER A 14 2.27 4.52 0.38
N ASN A 15 2.64 5.76 0.68
CA ASN A 15 1.79 6.82 1.20
C ASN A 15 2.27 8.18 0.65
N GLU A 16 1.65 9.27 1.09
CA GLU A 16 1.94 10.65 0.69
C GLU A 16 1.71 10.93 -0.82
N VAL A 17 0.87 10.12 -1.49
CA VAL A 17 0.43 10.37 -2.86
C VAL A 17 -1.08 10.67 -2.87
N PRO A 18 -1.52 11.83 -3.39
CA PRO A 18 -2.93 12.15 -3.50
C PRO A 18 -3.71 11.05 -4.23
N THR A 19 -4.64 10.42 -3.52
CA THR A 19 -5.37 9.24 -3.97
C THR A 19 -6.86 9.49 -3.93
N VAL A 20 -7.59 9.14 -4.98
CA VAL A 20 -9.04 9.33 -5.03
C VAL A 20 -9.73 8.50 -3.93
N VAL A 21 -10.49 9.16 -3.06
CA VAL A 21 -11.24 8.50 -1.97
C VAL A 21 -12.75 8.69 -2.08
N ALA A 22 -13.22 9.68 -2.85
CA ALA A 22 -14.63 9.87 -3.15
C ALA A 22 -14.83 10.54 -4.51
N LEU A 23 -15.94 10.20 -5.17
CA LEU A 23 -16.42 10.81 -6.40
C LEU A 23 -17.83 11.33 -6.17
N ASP A 24 -18.05 12.61 -6.42
CA ASP A 24 -19.38 13.22 -6.35
C ASP A 24 -19.87 13.60 -7.75
N PHE A 25 -20.99 13.01 -8.16
CA PHE A 25 -21.56 13.14 -9.50
C PHE A 25 -22.77 14.08 -9.47
N PRO A 26 -22.65 15.33 -9.91
CA PRO A 26 -23.76 16.27 -9.87
C PRO A 26 -24.84 15.86 -10.89
N GLY A 27 -25.97 15.37 -10.39
CA GLY A 27 -27.19 15.11 -11.16
C GLY A 27 -27.18 13.86 -12.06
N SER A 28 -26.02 13.38 -12.54
CA SER A 28 -25.93 12.16 -13.37
C SER A 28 -24.61 11.43 -13.20
N VAL A 29 -24.66 10.09 -13.20
CA VAL A 29 -23.48 9.20 -13.18
C VAL A 29 -22.63 9.26 -14.46
N THR A 30 -23.14 9.88 -15.52
CA THR A 30 -22.40 10.11 -16.78
C THR A 30 -21.67 11.44 -16.79
N ALA A 31 -21.95 12.34 -15.85
CA ALA A 31 -21.24 13.61 -15.72
C ALA A 31 -19.82 13.39 -15.20
N ALA A 32 -18.91 14.33 -15.48
CA ALA A 32 -17.61 14.33 -14.83
C ALA A 32 -17.79 14.56 -13.32
N PRO A 33 -17.29 13.67 -12.45
CA PRO A 33 -17.42 13.86 -11.01
C PRO A 33 -16.44 14.91 -10.51
N SER A 34 -16.79 15.54 -9.39
CA SER A 34 -15.78 16.18 -8.54
C SER A 34 -15.04 15.11 -7.74
N VAL A 35 -13.73 15.29 -7.56
CA VAL A 35 -12.85 14.27 -7.01
C VAL A 35 -12.29 14.72 -5.67
N THR A 36 -12.54 13.95 -4.62
CA THR A 36 -11.90 14.14 -3.32
C THR A 36 -10.68 13.23 -3.23
N HIS A 37 -9.54 13.82 -2.87
CA HIS A 37 -8.29 13.08 -2.66
C HIS A 37 -8.02 12.94 -1.16
N GLY A 38 -7.59 11.76 -0.75
CA GLY A 38 -6.97 11.46 0.53
C GLY A 38 -5.55 10.91 0.32
N ASP A 39 -4.99 10.30 1.36
CA ASP A 39 -3.67 9.70 1.30
C ASP A 39 -3.70 8.27 0.73
N GLY A 40 -2.61 7.84 0.10
CA GLY A 40 -2.41 6.53 -0.52
C GLY A 40 -1.22 6.51 -1.47
N ASP A 41 -1.27 5.63 -2.48
CA ASP A 41 -0.22 5.46 -3.49
C ASP A 41 -0.59 6.10 -4.86
N GLY A 42 -1.63 6.92 -4.90
CA GLY A 42 -2.20 7.52 -6.10
C GLY A 42 -3.28 6.66 -6.77
N THR A 43 -3.54 5.44 -6.27
CA THR A 43 -4.62 4.56 -6.74
C THR A 43 -5.37 3.93 -5.58
N VAL A 44 -4.66 3.34 -4.62
CA VAL A 44 -5.20 2.62 -3.47
C VAL A 44 -5.11 3.49 -2.22
N PRO A 45 -6.22 3.76 -1.51
CA PRO A 45 -6.21 4.58 -0.30
C PRO A 45 -5.38 3.95 0.83
N LEU A 46 -4.70 4.79 1.62
CA LEU A 46 -3.83 4.37 2.73
C LEU A 46 -4.54 3.43 3.71
N LYS A 47 -5.79 3.72 4.07
CA LYS A 47 -6.60 2.88 4.97
C LYS A 47 -6.73 1.42 4.50
N SER A 48 -6.70 1.19 3.19
CA SER A 48 -6.69 -0.15 2.60
C SER A 48 -5.30 -0.77 2.68
N LEU A 49 -4.26 0.00 2.36
CA LEU A 49 -2.87 -0.46 2.32
C LEU A 49 -2.36 -0.90 3.71
N GLU A 50 -2.74 -0.19 4.76
CA GLU A 50 -2.29 -0.47 6.14
C GLU A 50 -2.99 -1.64 6.81
N LEU A 51 -3.98 -2.27 6.17
CA LEU A 51 -4.78 -3.32 6.81
C LEU A 51 -3.92 -4.52 7.22
N CYS A 52 -2.91 -4.85 6.43
CA CYS A 52 -2.05 -6.00 6.69
C CYS A 52 -1.21 -5.85 7.98
N ASN A 53 -0.95 -4.61 8.43
CA ASN A 53 -0.27 -4.35 9.71
C ASN A 53 -1.06 -4.85 10.93
N LYS A 54 -2.34 -5.20 10.75
CA LYS A 54 -3.20 -5.77 11.80
C LYS A 54 -3.16 -7.31 11.83
N PHE A 55 -2.49 -7.96 10.89
CA PHE A 55 -2.37 -9.41 10.88
C PHE A 55 -1.41 -9.86 11.98
N PRO A 56 -1.79 -10.84 12.82
CA PRO A 56 -0.86 -11.48 13.75
C PRO A 56 0.41 -12.04 13.09
N SER A 57 0.32 -12.45 11.82
CA SER A 57 1.45 -12.93 11.03
C SER A 57 2.28 -11.83 10.34
N ALA A 58 1.92 -10.55 10.53
CA ALA A 58 2.69 -9.44 9.98
C ALA A 58 4.06 -9.35 10.68
N ASP A 59 5.12 -9.43 9.89
CA ASP A 59 6.51 -9.51 10.36
C ASP A 59 7.32 -8.33 9.79
N GLY A 60 6.77 -7.12 9.90
CA GLY A 60 7.38 -5.90 9.39
C GLY A 60 7.00 -5.56 7.94
N GLY A 61 7.92 -4.89 7.24
CA GLY A 61 7.68 -4.29 5.93
C GLY A 61 8.18 -2.85 5.86
N LYS A 62 7.80 -2.12 4.81
CA LYS A 62 8.28 -0.75 4.59
C LYS A 62 7.18 0.11 3.96
N VAL A 63 7.07 1.34 4.46
CA VAL A 63 6.27 2.38 3.83
C VAL A 63 7.20 3.24 2.98
N LEU A 64 6.84 3.47 1.72
CA LEU A 64 7.64 4.22 0.75
C LEU A 64 6.93 5.53 0.40
N PRO A 65 7.26 6.66 1.04
CA PRO A 65 6.57 7.92 0.80
C PRO A 65 6.76 8.43 -0.63
N GLY A 66 5.69 8.92 -1.24
CA GLY A 66 5.69 9.57 -2.55
C GLY A 66 5.81 8.65 -3.75
N VAL A 67 5.89 7.33 -3.57
CA VAL A 67 6.02 6.36 -4.67
C VAL A 67 4.65 6.05 -5.26
N LYS A 68 4.43 6.28 -6.56
CA LYS A 68 3.13 5.98 -7.17
C LYS A 68 2.91 4.48 -7.31
N HIS A 69 1.64 4.08 -7.34
CA HIS A 69 1.19 2.68 -7.43
C HIS A 69 1.98 1.84 -8.45
N LYS A 70 2.19 2.38 -9.66
CA LYS A 70 2.90 1.67 -10.74
C LYS A 70 4.42 1.66 -10.59
N GLU A 71 4.98 2.63 -9.87
CA GLU A 71 6.42 2.80 -9.67
C GLU A 71 6.92 1.94 -8.51
N LEU A 72 6.02 1.49 -7.63
CA LEU A 72 6.35 0.68 -6.45
C LEU A 72 7.14 -0.59 -6.81
N VAL A 73 6.79 -1.26 -7.91
CA VAL A 73 7.45 -2.51 -8.33
C VAL A 73 8.86 -2.29 -8.88
N THR A 74 9.26 -1.05 -9.15
CA THR A 74 10.59 -0.65 -9.63
C THR A 74 11.36 0.21 -8.63
N ALA A 75 10.75 0.59 -7.50
CA ALA A 75 11.41 1.41 -6.49
C ALA A 75 12.59 0.63 -5.88
N ALA A 76 13.75 1.27 -5.78
CA ALA A 76 14.96 0.62 -5.26
C ALA A 76 14.73 0.09 -3.84
N GLU A 77 14.06 0.90 -3.01
CA GLU A 77 13.72 0.58 -1.63
C GLU A 77 12.77 -0.61 -1.51
N ALA A 78 11.88 -0.80 -2.49
CA ALA A 78 10.98 -1.96 -2.55
C ALA A 78 11.78 -3.23 -2.92
N LEU A 79 12.66 -3.12 -3.91
CA LEU A 79 13.52 -4.22 -4.34
C LEU A 79 14.51 -4.63 -3.24
N GLU A 80 15.03 -3.68 -2.46
CA GLU A 80 15.89 -3.95 -1.30
C GLU A 80 15.20 -4.82 -0.26
N VAL A 81 13.95 -4.51 0.09
CA VAL A 81 13.14 -5.31 1.04
C VAL A 81 12.91 -6.72 0.49
N ILE A 82 12.54 -6.85 -0.79
CA ILE A 82 12.33 -8.15 -1.42
C ILE A 82 13.62 -8.98 -1.42
N LEU A 83 14.75 -8.38 -1.80
CA LEU A 83 16.05 -9.04 -1.82
C LEU A 83 16.50 -9.46 -0.42
N CYS A 84 16.20 -8.65 0.59
CA CYS A 84 16.46 -9.01 1.98
C CYS A 84 15.72 -10.29 2.38
N VAL A 85 14.38 -10.30 2.23
CA VAL A 85 13.54 -11.44 2.62
C VAL A 85 13.97 -12.70 1.88
N VAL A 86 14.26 -12.59 0.58
CA VAL A 86 14.71 -13.73 -0.25
C VAL A 86 16.05 -14.30 0.22
N LYS A 87 16.98 -13.46 0.68
CA LYS A 87 18.32 -13.90 1.10
C LYS A 87 18.36 -14.42 2.54
N ASN A 88 17.65 -13.76 3.45
CA ASN A 88 17.79 -13.98 4.89
C ASN A 88 16.65 -14.82 5.48
N GLY A 89 15.53 -14.95 4.78
CA GLY A 89 14.33 -15.62 5.29
C GLY A 89 13.52 -14.79 6.28
N ASP A 90 14.02 -13.61 6.68
CA ASP A 90 13.29 -12.61 7.46
C ASP A 90 13.58 -11.17 7.00
N ALA A 91 12.67 -10.24 7.27
CA ALA A 91 12.90 -8.79 7.07
C ALA A 91 13.42 -8.08 8.32
N ALA A 92 13.49 -8.74 9.48
CA ALA A 92 13.94 -8.13 10.74
C ALA A 92 15.46 -7.92 10.81
N SER A 93 16.20 -8.62 9.94
CA SER A 93 17.63 -8.46 9.72
C SER A 93 17.98 -7.37 8.68
N CYS A 94 16.99 -6.56 8.30
CA CYS A 94 17.04 -5.42 7.39
C CYS A 94 16.19 -4.26 7.96
#